data_AF-A0A2E8D146-F1
#
_entry.id   AF-A0A2E8D146-F1
#
_cell.length_a   1.000
_cell.length_b   1.000
_cell.length_c   1.000
_cell.angle_alpha   90.00
_cell.angle_beta   90.00
_cell.angle_gamma   90.00
#
_symmetry.space_group_name_H-M   'P 1'
#
loop_
_entity.id
_entity.type
_entity.pdbx_description
1 polymer ?
#
loop_
_entity_poly.entity_id
_entity_poly.type
_entity_poly.pdbx_seq_one_letter_code
_entity_poly.pdbx_strand_id
1 'polypeptide(L)' 'MIREVVCRARVIHVEDRTVTFQVKARDEQQLIARGIHKRGIIDVDRFAKRLAKKQVQTT' A
#
# COMPACT_ATOMS: atom_id res chain seq x y z
N MET A 1 -21.85 10.80 10.30
CA MET A 1 -21.22 9.97 11.34
C MET A 1 -20.24 9.03 10.66
N ILE A 2 -18.98 9.03 11.08
CA ILE A 2 -17.98 8.08 10.58
C ILE A 2 -18.29 6.74 11.24
N ARG A 3 -18.68 5.74 10.44
CA ARG A 3 -18.87 4.35 10.88
C ARG A 3 -17.52 3.63 10.86
N GLU A 4 -17.32 2.66 11.74
CA GLU A 4 -16.11 1.84 11.74
C GLU A 4 -15.96 1.09 10.40
N VAL A 5 -14.76 1.12 9.83
CA VAL A 5 -14.45 0.42 8.57
C VAL A 5 -13.35 -0.61 8.84
N VAL A 6 -13.68 -1.88 8.61
CA VAL A 6 -12.73 -2.98 8.71
C VAL A 6 -12.10 -3.23 7.34
N CYS A 7 -10.80 -3.00 7.25
CA CYS A 7 -9.99 -3.27 6.07
C CYS A 7 -9.24 -4.59 6.22
N ARG A 8 -9.43 -5.52 5.28
CA ARG A 8 -8.68 -6.77 5.20
C ARG A 8 -7.78 -6.76 3.97
N ALA A 9 -6.49 -7.04 4.18
CA ALA A 9 -5.51 -7.23 3.11
C ALA A 9 -5.03 -8.68 3.12
N ARG A 10 -5.28 -9.41 2.04
CA ARG A 10 -4.83 -10.79 1.85
C ARG A 10 -3.71 -10.81 0.83
N VAL A 11 -2.56 -11.39 1.17
CA VAL A 11 -1.52 -11.68 0.17
C VAL A 11 -2.08 -12.70 -0.83
N ILE A 12 -2.06 -12.35 -2.12
CA ILE A 12 -2.55 -13.22 -3.19
C ILE A 12 -1.44 -13.62 -4.17
N HIS A 13 -0.30 -12.92 -4.15
CA HIS A 13 0.86 -13.26 -4.97
C HIS A 13 2.13 -12.61 -4.41
N VAL A 14 3.26 -13.29 -4.55
CA VAL A 14 4.60 -12.79 -4.22
C VAL A 14 5.52 -13.14 -5.38
N GLU A 15 6.20 -12.13 -5.91
CA GLU A 15 7.18 -12.26 -7.00
C GLU A 15 8.36 -11.35 -6.70
N ASP A 16 9.55 -11.91 -6.56
CA ASP A 16 10.77 -11.23 -6.14
C ASP A 16 10.56 -10.34 -4.89
N ARG A 17 10.51 -9.02 -5.11
CA ARG A 17 10.32 -7.99 -4.07
C ARG A 17 8.94 -7.35 -4.13
N THR A 18 8.03 -7.90 -4.92
CA THR A 18 6.68 -7.38 -5.11
C THR A 18 5.67 -8.29 -4.43
N VAL A 19 4.90 -7.73 -3.50
CA VAL A 19 3.78 -8.42 -2.85
C VAL A 19 2.48 -7.82 -3.38
N THR A 20 1.60 -8.67 -3.91
CA THR A 20 0.27 -8.27 -4.36
C THR A 20 -0.77 -8.67 -3.32
N PHE A 21 -1.54 -7.69 -2.86
CA PHE A 21 -2.63 -7.87 -1.93
C PHE A 21 -3.98 -7.73 -2.63
N GLN A 22 -4.92 -8.61 -2.30
CA GLN A 22 -6.33 -8.31 -2.45
C GLN A 22 -6.80 -7.56 -1.20
N VAL A 23 -7.38 -6.38 -1.39
CA VAL A 23 -7.92 -5.56 -0.31
C VAL A 23 -9.44 -5.51 -0.36
N LYS A 24 -10.07 -5.53 0.81
CA LYS A 24 -11.52 -5.31 0.99
C LYS A 24 -11.73 -4.37 2.17
N ALA A 25 -12.62 -3.39 2.01
CA ALA A 25 -13.07 -2.51 3.08
C ALA A 25 -14.58 -2.68 3.28
N ARG A 26 -15.01 -2.96 4.50
CA ARG A 26 -16.42 -3.16 4.86
C ARG A 26 -16.78 -2.33 6.08
N ASP A 27 -18.01 -1.84 6.13
CA ASP A 27 -18.65 -1.45 7.38
C ASP A 27 -19.56 -2.60 7.87
N GLU A 28 -20.35 -2.33 8.91
CA GLU A 28 -21.30 -3.27 9.51
C GLU A 28 -22.33 -3.82 8.51
N GLN A 29 -22.67 -3.06 7.46
CA GLN A 29 -23.76 -3.39 6.55
C GLN A 29 -23.24 -4.03 5.27
N GLN A 30 -22.19 -3.47 4.67
CA GLN A 30 -21.82 -3.82 3.30
C GLN A 30 -20.33 -3.69 2.98
N LEU A 31 -19.96 -4.22 1.81
CA LEU A 31 -18.66 -3.99 1.21
C LEU A 31 -18.64 -2.61 0.56
N ILE A 32 -17.77 -1.74 1.05
CA ILE A 32 -17.62 -0.37 0.56
C ILE A 32 -16.62 -0.35 -0.60
N ALA A 33 -15.53 -1.12 -0.48
CA ALA A 33 -14.51 -1.16 -1.52
C ALA A 33 -13.83 -2.53 -1.63
N ARG A 34 -13.34 -2.82 -2.83
CA ARG A 34 -12.44 -3.95 -3.12
C ARG A 34 -11.41 -3.54 -4.15
N GLY A 35 -10.22 -4.12 -4.09
CA GLY A 35 -9.17 -3.81 -5.06
C GLY A 35 -7.96 -4.71 -4.94
N ILE A 36 -6.99 -4.43 -5.81
CA ILE A 36 -5.66 -5.03 -5.79
C ILE A 36 -4.66 -3.93 -5.43
N HIS A 37 -3.75 -4.23 -4.50
CA HIS A 37 -2.69 -3.31 -4.08
C HIS A 37 -1.33 -4.01 -4.22
N LYS A 38 -0.44 -3.46 -5.05
CA LYS A 38 0.93 -3.96 -5.21
C LYS A 38 1.90 -3.15 -4.35
N ARG A 39 2.76 -3.82 -3.61
CA ARG A 39 3.78 -3.22 -2.74
C ARG A 39 5.16 -3.75 -3.10
N GLY A 40 6.12 -2.85 -3.27
CA GLY A 40 7.53 -3.21 -3.41
C GLY A 40 8.23 -3.18 -2.05
N ILE A 41 9.04 -4.20 -1.76
CA ILE A 41 9.96 -4.23 -0.62
C ILE A 41 11.16 -3.37 -0.98
N ILE A 42 11.48 -2.39 -0.14
CA ILE A 42 12.59 -1.45 -0.34
C ILE A 42 13.59 -1.50 0.81
N ASP A 43 14.81 -1.06 0.52
CA ASP A 43 15.79 -0.66 1.53
C ASP A 43 15.49 0.80 1.90
N VAL A 44 15.14 1.02 3.17
CA VAL A 44 14.64 2.32 3.66
C VAL A 44 15.72 3.40 3.59
N ASP A 45 16.96 3.10 4.00
CA ASP A 45 18.07 4.05 4.01
C ASP A 45 18.50 4.44 2.60
N ARG A 46 18.59 3.46 1.71
CA ARG A 46 18.90 3.70 0.30
C ARG A 46 17.82 4.54 -0.36
N PHE A 47 16.55 4.29 -0.05
CA PHE A 47 15.43 5.07 -0.57
C PHE A 47 15.46 6.51 -0.08
N ALA A 48 15.68 6.74 1.22
CA ALA A 48 15.79 8.07 1.81
C ALA A 48 16.92 8.90 1.18
N LYS A 49 18.11 8.31 0.99
CA LYS A 49 19.24 8.96 0.32
C LYS A 49 18.91 9.38 -1.12
N ARG A 50 18.14 8.59 -1.85
CA ARG A 50 17.70 8.93 -3.22
C ARG A 50 16.68 10.06 -3.22
N LEU A 51 15.74 10.09 -2.27
CA LEU A 51 14.76 11.16 -2.15
C LEU A 51 15.43 12.51 -1.87
N ALA A 52 16.38 12.56 -0.92
CA ALA A 52 17.11 13.77 -0.59
C ALA A 52 17.85 14.36 -1.80
N LYS A 53 18.46 13.51 -2.65
CA LYS A 53 19.10 13.94 -3.90
C LYS A 53 18.11 14.52 -4.92
N LYS A 54 16.87 14.03 -4.95
CA LYS A 54 15.83 14.48 -5.88
C LYS A 54 15.22 15.83 -5.48
N GLN A 55 15.03 16.08 -4.17
CA GLN A 55 14.49 17.35 -3.67
C GLN A 55 15.37 18.55 -4.01
N VAL A 56 16.68 18.36 -4.15
CA VAL A 56 17.64 19.43 -4.46
C VAL A 56 17.63 19.82 -5.95
N GLN A 57 17.03 19.02 -6.84
CA GLN A 57 17.05 19.24 -8.29
C GLN A 57 15.80 19.93 -8.85
N THR A 58 14.82 20.31 -8.02
CA THR A 58 13.52 20.87 -8.47
C THR A 58 13.29 22.31 -7.96
N THR A 59 14.35 23.10 -7.84
CA THR A 59 14.28 24.56 -7.62
C THR A 59 15.29 25.21 -8.55
#